data_AF-A0A8J6XMR3-F1
#
_entry.id   AF-A0A8J6XMR3-F1
#
_cell.length_a   1.000
_cell.length_b   1.000
_cell.length_c   1.000
_cell.angle_alpha   90.00
_cell.angle_beta   90.00
_cell.angle_gamma   90.00
#
_symmetry.space_group_name_H-M   'P 1'
#
loop_
_entity.id
_entity.type
_entity.pdbx_description
1 polymer ?
#
loop_
_entity_poly.entity_id
_entity_poly.type
_entity_poly.pdbx_seq_one_letter_code
_entity_poly.pdbx_strand_id
1 'polypeptide(L)'
;MSGFRFLATAFAALLFVQAADATSTDWWIIDTARELLEGRGSNVEVTSDGRLRPVDGWMVGATFDEPVVMAAARAADGSLMVGTGHPARLYRVRGTSAELVAEIPAEQITALLIAPDGAVLIATVAPGVLYRWNDGALNEVGRVGEGGLWDLALFDGVVVAAGGPPASVFRLDDRGLVRWVELPDIHAACLEVANDRLLVGTADKGLILSIDREGTVGILADSPFTEISDLVVGDGSVWATALVGEPVTTPRKTKSNGDEAEKTEVETEVTVTTELKLPKVNGKTATSEVIRLTPDGGLLSIHRFLKEVASAIAWDGQGVLVGTGYEGEVWRFVDGGGARLATVDAVQVVGVIDGGAALLTQGPARVFVRGGDDGRAGRFRSPAKQFTQPVHFGEYRVEPSSDDLRIRFRSGVSATPDGTWLEWSPWLPAARGRVPLPPARSLQWELEIPAESGASPVDRVEVAVVEVNLPPRIKELEVEEPGVVYLAAPPASGPVIEAVHPDVNGIFTVIDESVPKNNSSTKGKKYYRAGFRTVSWSATDDNKDPLRYSLEVENREGAHFTVRERITGAQLGVDTSAVPDGAYRFRLTASDAPQNPAAPLETHRVSRWFNIDNTPPVIS
;
A
#
# COMPACT_ATOMS: atom_id res chain seq x y z
N MET A 1 82.01 -7.95 -31.51
CA MET A 1 82.49 -7.36 -30.24
C MET A 1 81.30 -6.59 -29.66
N SER A 2 80.45 -7.21 -28.84
CA SER A 2 80.58 -7.37 -27.37
C SER A 2 80.60 -6.02 -26.63
N GLY A 3 79.58 -5.72 -25.81
CA GLY A 3 79.66 -4.59 -24.88
C GLY A 3 78.37 -4.11 -24.20
N PHE A 4 77.76 -4.98 -23.40
CA PHE A 4 76.99 -4.72 -22.16
C PHE A 4 77.09 -3.31 -21.49
N ARG A 5 75.95 -2.67 -21.14
CA ARG A 5 75.47 -2.38 -19.74
C ARG A 5 74.39 -1.28 -19.62
N PHE A 6 73.25 -1.67 -19.03
CA PHE A 6 72.46 -1.04 -17.95
C PHE A 6 72.35 0.50 -17.82
N LEU A 7 71.11 1.02 -17.86
CA LEU A 7 70.40 1.50 -16.67
C LEU A 7 68.89 1.65 -16.96
N ALA A 8 68.07 0.85 -16.28
CA ALA A 8 66.63 1.01 -16.22
C ALA A 8 66.29 1.85 -14.98
N THR A 9 65.63 2.99 -15.16
CA THR A 9 65.08 3.78 -14.06
C THR A 9 63.57 3.83 -14.26
N ALA A 10 62.86 2.89 -13.63
CA ALA A 10 61.41 2.89 -13.53
C ALA A 10 61.00 3.84 -12.40
N PHE A 11 60.31 4.94 -12.75
CA PHE A 11 59.67 5.82 -11.79
C PHE A 11 58.27 5.26 -11.49
N ALA A 12 58.18 4.37 -10.49
CA ALA A 12 56.91 3.90 -9.97
C ALA A 12 56.38 4.94 -8.96
N ALA A 13 55.54 5.86 -9.44
CA ALA A 13 54.67 6.62 -8.56
C ALA A 13 53.55 5.67 -8.08
N LEU A 14 53.73 5.06 -6.90
CA LEU A 14 52.63 4.42 -6.19
C LEU A 14 51.61 5.51 -5.84
N LEU A 15 50.53 5.58 -6.61
CA LEU A 15 49.27 6.12 -6.12
C LEU A 15 48.79 5.19 -5.00
N PHE A 16 49.01 5.61 -3.75
CA PHE A 16 48.22 5.12 -2.62
C PHE A 16 46.77 5.53 -2.89
N VAL A 17 46.03 4.70 -3.61
CA VAL A 17 44.57 4.72 -3.54
C VAL A 17 44.25 4.22 -2.13
N GLN A 18 44.07 5.15 -1.20
CA GLN A 18 43.26 4.82 -0.04
C GLN A 18 41.88 4.46 -0.61
N ALA A 19 41.49 3.20 -0.46
CA ALA A 19 40.10 2.83 -0.55
C ALA A 19 39.41 3.62 0.57
N ALA A 20 38.89 4.80 0.21
CA ALA A 20 37.89 5.46 1.02
C ALA A 20 36.65 4.59 0.86
N ASP A 21 36.38 3.74 1.84
CA ASP A 21 35.11 3.04 1.94
C ASP A 21 34.03 4.11 2.01
N ALA A 22 33.31 4.26 0.91
CA ALA A 22 32.31 5.29 0.73
C ALA A 22 31.07 4.91 1.54
N THR A 23 30.46 5.89 2.21
CA THR A 23 29.12 5.78 2.77
C THR A 23 28.18 5.23 1.69
N SER A 24 27.53 4.09 1.94
CA SER A 24 26.70 3.41 0.95
C SER A 24 25.49 4.28 0.61
N THR A 25 25.33 4.62 -0.67
CA THR A 25 24.14 5.30 -1.17
C THR A 25 23.10 4.26 -1.58
N ASP A 26 21.90 4.39 -1.02
CA ASP A 26 20.75 3.57 -1.40
C ASP A 26 19.83 4.34 -2.35
N TRP A 27 18.98 3.60 -3.07
CA TRP A 27 18.02 4.16 -4.01
C TRP A 27 16.61 3.70 -3.68
N TRP A 28 15.69 4.64 -3.48
CA TRP A 28 14.27 4.36 -3.53
C TRP A 28 13.82 4.42 -4.99
N ILE A 29 13.46 3.27 -5.55
CA ILE A 29 13.03 3.09 -6.93
C ILE A 29 11.56 2.70 -6.92
N ILE A 30 10.78 3.27 -7.84
CA ILE A 30 9.44 2.80 -8.19
C ILE A 30 9.42 2.62 -9.71
N ASP A 31 9.32 1.36 -10.17
CA ASP A 31 9.31 0.98 -11.59
C ASP A 31 8.44 -0.23 -11.90
N THR A 32 7.56 -0.62 -10.97
CA THR A 32 6.63 -1.73 -11.15
C THR A 32 5.18 -1.31 -10.98
N ALA A 33 4.27 -1.99 -11.69
CA ALA A 33 2.82 -1.77 -11.55
C ALA A 33 2.37 -1.92 -10.09
N ARG A 34 2.91 -2.92 -9.38
CA ARG A 34 2.56 -3.16 -7.97
C ARG A 34 2.87 -1.96 -7.08
N GLU A 35 4.04 -1.35 -7.21
CA GLU A 35 4.45 -0.20 -6.40
C GLU A 35 3.69 1.08 -6.82
N LEU A 36 3.45 1.27 -8.13
CA LEU A 36 2.67 2.40 -8.63
C LEU A 36 1.20 2.32 -8.18
N LEU A 37 0.63 1.13 -8.08
CA LEU A 37 -0.74 0.94 -7.62
C LEU A 37 -0.92 1.27 -6.12
N GLU A 38 0.15 1.27 -5.32
CA GLU A 38 0.10 1.79 -3.94
C GLU A 38 0.01 3.33 -3.88
N GLY A 39 0.27 4.02 -5.00
CA GLY A 39 0.08 5.46 -5.15
C GLY A 39 -1.37 5.82 -5.50
N ARG A 40 -1.65 7.12 -5.67
CA ARG A 40 -2.96 7.63 -6.13
C ARG A 40 -2.75 8.60 -7.29
N GLY A 41 -3.65 8.60 -8.27
CA GLY A 41 -3.50 9.44 -9.46
C GLY A 41 -4.80 10.00 -10.02
N SER A 42 -4.71 11.17 -10.67
CA SER A 42 -5.79 11.76 -11.46
C SER A 42 -5.29 12.12 -12.86
N ASN A 43 -6.10 11.85 -13.88
CA ASN A 43 -5.74 11.99 -15.30
C ASN A 43 -4.44 11.26 -15.68
N VAL A 44 -4.14 10.17 -14.98
CA VAL A 44 -2.94 9.36 -15.19
C VAL A 44 -3.29 7.90 -14.96
N GLU A 45 -3.06 7.10 -15.99
CA GLU A 45 -3.22 5.65 -15.97
C GLU A 45 -1.95 5.01 -15.41
N VAL A 46 -2.14 4.06 -14.50
CA VAL A 46 -1.12 3.05 -14.13
C VAL A 46 -1.38 1.82 -15.00
N THR A 47 -0.49 1.58 -15.96
CA THR A 47 -0.63 0.45 -16.88
C THR A 47 -0.26 -0.88 -16.20
N SER A 48 -0.76 -1.99 -16.77
CA SER A 48 -0.48 -3.34 -16.27
C SER A 48 1.00 -3.72 -16.31
N ASP A 49 1.78 -3.09 -17.20
CA ASP A 49 3.23 -3.29 -17.33
C ASP A 49 4.06 -2.29 -16.51
N GLY A 50 3.44 -1.46 -15.68
CA GLY A 50 4.14 -0.65 -14.67
C GLY A 50 4.60 0.71 -15.16
N ARG A 51 3.80 1.39 -15.99
CA ARG A 51 4.09 2.73 -16.49
C ARG A 51 2.99 3.72 -16.14
N LEU A 52 3.34 4.99 -16.10
CA LEU A 52 2.39 6.10 -15.97
C LEU A 52 2.14 6.74 -17.33
N ARG A 53 0.87 6.85 -17.72
CA ARG A 53 0.44 7.48 -18.98
C ARG A 53 -0.62 8.54 -18.73
N PRO A 54 -0.55 9.71 -19.36
CA PRO A 54 -1.65 10.67 -19.28
C PRO A 54 -2.89 10.08 -19.92
N VAL A 55 -4.05 10.29 -19.29
CA VAL A 55 -5.36 9.88 -19.81
C VAL A 55 -6.41 10.92 -19.46
N ASP A 56 -7.46 11.01 -20.27
CA ASP A 56 -8.65 11.78 -19.90
C ASP A 56 -9.28 11.17 -18.66
N GLY A 57 -9.17 11.87 -17.54
CA GLY A 57 -9.75 11.44 -16.28
C GLY A 57 -11.10 12.08 -16.02
N TRP A 58 -11.46 12.11 -14.74
CA TRP A 58 -12.74 12.61 -14.28
C TRP A 58 -12.57 13.83 -13.38
N MET A 59 -13.43 14.81 -13.59
CA MET A 59 -13.49 16.04 -12.83
C MET A 59 -14.64 15.99 -11.84
N VAL A 60 -14.46 16.68 -10.72
CA VAL A 60 -15.54 16.88 -9.76
C VAL A 60 -16.67 17.68 -10.42
N GLY A 61 -17.85 17.07 -10.51
CA GLY A 61 -19.09 17.68 -10.96
C GLY A 61 -19.94 18.13 -9.77
N ALA A 62 -21.22 17.77 -9.77
CA ALA A 62 -22.12 18.07 -8.66
C ALA A 62 -21.75 17.29 -7.38
N THR A 63 -21.92 17.93 -6.22
CA THR A 63 -21.77 17.33 -4.89
C THR A 63 -23.11 17.44 -4.16
N PHE A 64 -23.41 16.44 -3.34
CA PHE A 64 -24.68 16.29 -2.65
C PHE A 64 -24.48 16.21 -1.14
N ASP A 65 -25.50 16.60 -0.38
CA ASP A 65 -25.49 16.51 1.09
C ASP A 65 -25.81 15.08 1.56
N GLU A 66 -26.46 14.29 0.70
CA GLU A 66 -26.72 12.87 0.89
C GLU A 66 -25.42 12.06 0.99
N PRO A 67 -25.42 10.89 1.64
CA PRO A 67 -24.22 10.06 1.76
C PRO A 67 -23.81 9.36 0.46
N VAL A 68 -24.74 9.14 -0.47
CA VAL A 68 -24.50 8.40 -1.72
C VAL A 68 -25.32 8.91 -2.90
N VAL A 69 -24.71 8.91 -4.08
CA VAL A 69 -25.38 8.99 -5.37
C VAL A 69 -25.51 7.58 -5.94
N MET A 70 -26.71 7.02 -5.97
CA MET A 70 -26.95 5.60 -6.27
C MET A 70 -27.19 5.32 -7.75
N ALA A 71 -27.93 6.20 -8.42
CA ALA A 71 -28.39 5.97 -9.79
C ALA A 71 -28.31 7.24 -10.63
N ALA A 72 -28.10 7.08 -11.94
CA ALA A 72 -28.23 8.19 -12.87
C ALA A 72 -28.67 7.71 -14.25
N ALA A 73 -29.38 8.58 -14.97
CA ALA A 73 -29.74 8.36 -16.36
C ALA A 73 -29.68 9.67 -17.14
N ARG A 74 -29.18 9.62 -18.38
CA ARG A 74 -29.08 10.80 -19.24
C ARG A 74 -30.42 11.12 -19.89
N ALA A 75 -30.94 12.31 -19.61
CA ALA A 75 -32.11 12.85 -20.26
C ALA A 75 -31.81 13.33 -21.69
N ALA A 76 -32.84 13.48 -22.52
CA ALA A 76 -32.72 13.91 -23.92
C ALA A 76 -32.14 15.32 -24.10
N ASP A 77 -32.24 16.18 -23.07
CA ASP A 77 -31.64 17.51 -23.05
C ASP A 77 -30.14 17.50 -22.68
N GLY A 78 -29.56 16.31 -22.49
CA GLY A 78 -28.17 16.09 -22.11
C GLY A 78 -27.88 16.19 -20.61
N SER A 79 -28.85 16.61 -19.79
CA SER A 79 -28.72 16.61 -18.33
C SER A 79 -28.73 15.19 -17.77
N LEU A 80 -28.09 15.01 -16.60
CA LEU A 80 -28.17 13.76 -15.86
C LEU A 80 -29.30 13.87 -14.83
N MET A 81 -30.26 12.96 -14.90
CA MET A 81 -31.17 12.70 -13.78
C MET A 81 -30.40 11.84 -12.79
N VAL A 82 -30.36 12.25 -11.52
CA VAL A 82 -29.51 11.65 -10.49
C VAL A 82 -30.34 11.32 -9.28
N GLY A 83 -30.24 10.07 -8.80
CA GLY A 83 -30.94 9.58 -7.63
C GLY A 83 -29.99 9.35 -6.47
N THR A 84 -30.37 9.83 -5.29
CA THR A 84 -29.59 9.67 -4.04
C THR A 84 -30.19 8.62 -3.12
N GLY A 85 -29.43 8.26 -2.09
CA GLY A 85 -29.89 7.43 -0.97
C GLY A 85 -29.70 8.12 0.37
N HIS A 86 -30.64 7.90 1.30
CA HIS A 86 -30.67 8.40 2.67
C HIS A 86 -30.60 9.95 2.79
N PRO A 87 -31.62 10.68 2.31
CA PRO A 87 -32.90 10.20 1.74
C PRO A 87 -32.91 10.02 0.21
N ALA A 88 -33.97 9.39 -0.29
CA ALA A 88 -34.25 9.25 -1.72
C ALA A 88 -34.68 10.58 -2.34
N ARG A 89 -33.81 11.19 -3.15
CA ARG A 89 -34.09 12.44 -3.86
C ARG A 89 -33.65 12.35 -5.30
N LEU A 90 -34.46 12.92 -6.18
CA LEU A 90 -34.20 13.02 -7.60
C LEU A 90 -33.72 14.43 -7.92
N TYR A 91 -32.53 14.51 -8.51
CA TYR A 91 -31.91 15.74 -8.97
C TYR A 91 -31.80 15.76 -10.49
N ARG A 92 -31.79 16.96 -11.05
CA ARG A 92 -31.32 17.21 -12.41
C ARG A 92 -29.97 17.91 -12.36
N VAL A 93 -28.98 17.32 -12.99
CA VAL A 93 -27.58 17.77 -12.94
C VAL A 93 -27.13 18.27 -14.30
N ARG A 94 -26.53 19.47 -14.32
CA ARG A 94 -25.88 20.09 -15.47
C ARG A 94 -24.53 20.66 -15.05
N GLY A 95 -23.45 20.01 -15.50
CA GLY A 95 -22.09 20.35 -15.06
C GLY A 95 -21.96 20.17 -13.54
N THR A 96 -21.68 21.25 -12.82
CA THR A 96 -21.56 21.26 -11.35
C THR A 96 -22.87 21.65 -10.63
N SER A 97 -23.91 22.04 -11.37
CA SER A 97 -25.19 22.44 -10.80
C SER A 97 -26.10 21.23 -10.65
N ALA A 98 -26.69 21.07 -9.46
CA ALA A 98 -27.73 20.09 -9.16
C ALA A 98 -29.00 20.82 -8.71
N GLU A 99 -30.12 20.52 -9.36
CA GLU A 99 -31.45 21.02 -9.03
C GLU A 99 -32.28 19.87 -8.46
N LEU A 100 -32.78 19.99 -7.23
CA LEU A 100 -33.71 19.02 -6.65
C LEU A 100 -35.05 19.13 -7.39
N VAL A 101 -35.48 18.05 -8.05
CA VAL A 101 -36.73 18.04 -8.83
C VAL A 101 -37.86 17.25 -8.16
N ALA A 102 -37.53 16.31 -7.28
CA ALA A 102 -38.51 15.56 -6.49
C ALA A 102 -37.88 14.92 -5.24
N GLU A 103 -38.63 14.91 -4.15
CA GLU A 103 -38.37 14.00 -3.03
C GLU A 103 -39.19 12.72 -3.26
N ILE A 104 -38.55 11.56 -3.08
CA ILE A 104 -39.17 10.27 -3.34
C ILE A 104 -39.52 9.62 -1.99
N PRO A 105 -40.75 9.11 -1.79
CA PRO A 105 -41.17 8.47 -0.53
C PRO A 105 -40.51 7.10 -0.26
N ALA A 106 -39.18 7.05 -0.20
CA ALA A 106 -38.38 5.85 0.03
C ALA A 106 -37.04 6.21 0.70
N GLU A 107 -36.28 5.19 1.12
CA GLU A 107 -34.94 5.43 1.66
C GLU A 107 -33.91 5.70 0.58
N GLN A 108 -33.96 4.99 -0.55
CA GLN A 108 -33.03 5.18 -1.66
C GLN A 108 -33.68 5.01 -3.03
N ILE A 109 -33.14 5.72 -4.02
CA ILE A 109 -33.35 5.46 -5.43
C ILE A 109 -32.26 4.49 -5.89
N THR A 110 -32.62 3.31 -6.37
CA THR A 110 -31.68 2.24 -6.75
C THR A 110 -31.38 2.25 -8.25
N ALA A 111 -32.37 2.61 -9.08
CA ALA A 111 -32.18 2.73 -10.52
C ALA A 111 -33.08 3.81 -11.14
N LEU A 112 -32.61 4.37 -12.26
CA LEU A 112 -33.30 5.38 -13.05
C LEU A 112 -33.34 4.95 -14.51
N LEU A 113 -34.50 5.08 -15.15
CA LEU A 113 -34.66 4.84 -16.58
C LEU A 113 -35.42 6.00 -17.22
N ILE A 114 -34.88 6.56 -18.31
CA ILE A 114 -35.63 7.54 -19.12
C ILE A 114 -36.52 6.76 -20.10
N ALA A 115 -37.83 6.86 -19.90
CA ALA A 115 -38.81 6.24 -20.77
C ALA A 115 -38.80 6.90 -22.17
N PRO A 116 -39.28 6.21 -23.23
CA PRO A 116 -39.32 6.77 -24.59
C PRO A 116 -40.10 8.09 -24.73
N ASP A 117 -41.04 8.35 -23.82
CA ASP A 117 -41.81 9.59 -23.76
C ASP A 117 -41.16 10.70 -22.93
N GLY A 118 -39.95 10.47 -22.41
CA GLY A 118 -39.18 11.42 -21.62
C GLY A 118 -39.45 11.38 -20.11
N ALA A 119 -40.42 10.58 -19.64
CA ALA A 119 -40.65 10.41 -18.22
C ALA A 119 -39.48 9.69 -17.54
N VAL A 120 -39.23 10.01 -16.27
CA VAL A 120 -38.20 9.34 -15.46
C VAL A 120 -38.87 8.26 -14.64
N LEU A 121 -38.50 7.01 -14.88
CA LEU A 121 -38.90 5.88 -14.04
C LEU A 121 -37.86 5.69 -12.94
N ILE A 122 -38.35 5.48 -11.72
CA ILE A 122 -37.56 5.53 -10.49
C ILE A 122 -37.84 4.27 -9.70
N ALA A 123 -36.86 3.38 -9.64
CA ALA A 123 -36.89 2.21 -8.76
C ALA A 123 -36.38 2.60 -7.37
N THR A 124 -37.03 2.07 -6.33
CA THR A 124 -36.67 2.35 -4.95
C THR A 124 -36.52 1.10 -4.10
N VAL A 125 -35.91 1.27 -2.93
CA VAL A 125 -35.89 0.31 -1.83
C VAL A 125 -36.38 0.98 -0.55
N ALA A 126 -36.99 0.19 0.33
CA ALA A 126 -37.60 0.63 1.59
C ALA A 126 -38.51 1.86 1.39
N PRO A 127 -39.67 1.71 0.70
CA PRO A 127 -40.21 0.48 0.12
C PRO A 127 -39.80 0.23 -1.35
N GLY A 128 -39.99 -1.01 -1.83
CA GLY A 128 -39.82 -1.41 -3.24
C GLY A 128 -40.94 -0.89 -4.14
N VAL A 129 -40.75 0.27 -4.77
CA VAL A 129 -41.77 0.95 -5.57
C VAL A 129 -41.15 1.43 -6.88
N LEU A 130 -41.94 1.33 -7.95
CA LEU A 130 -41.65 1.99 -9.21
C LEU A 130 -42.49 3.26 -9.27
N TYR A 131 -41.81 4.41 -9.26
CA TYR A 131 -42.44 5.70 -9.53
C TYR A 131 -42.20 6.14 -10.96
N ARG A 132 -43.12 6.95 -11.47
CA ARG A 132 -42.99 7.68 -12.72
C ARG A 132 -43.07 9.16 -12.44
N TRP A 133 -42.00 9.86 -12.75
CA TRP A 133 -41.91 11.31 -12.67
C TRP A 133 -42.00 11.92 -14.06
N ASN A 134 -42.89 12.90 -14.23
CA ASN A 134 -43.02 13.66 -15.47
C ASN A 134 -43.35 15.12 -15.13
N ASP A 135 -42.47 16.04 -15.50
CA ASP A 135 -42.65 17.49 -15.33
C ASP A 135 -43.25 17.92 -13.98
N GLY A 136 -42.67 17.41 -12.88
CA GLY A 136 -43.07 17.74 -11.51
C GLY A 136 -44.20 16.88 -10.93
N ALA A 137 -44.86 16.04 -11.73
CA ALA A 137 -45.84 15.07 -11.25
C ALA A 137 -45.15 13.72 -10.95
N LEU A 138 -45.22 13.28 -9.69
CA LEU A 138 -44.74 11.96 -9.24
C LEU A 138 -45.92 11.01 -9.02
N ASN A 139 -45.94 9.89 -9.72
CA ASN A 139 -47.00 8.88 -9.62
C ASN A 139 -46.40 7.50 -9.30
N GLU A 140 -46.98 6.77 -8.35
CA GLU A 140 -46.67 5.35 -8.14
C GLU A 140 -47.30 4.55 -9.29
N VAL A 141 -46.47 3.81 -10.06
CA VAL A 141 -46.95 2.95 -11.16
C VAL A 141 -47.00 1.47 -10.78
N GLY A 142 -46.33 1.09 -9.69
CA GLY A 142 -46.42 -0.24 -9.14
C GLY A 142 -45.49 -0.43 -7.96
N ARG A 143 -45.73 -1.49 -7.20
CA ARG A 143 -45.04 -1.80 -5.95
C ARG A 143 -44.87 -3.30 -5.81
N VAL A 144 -43.74 -3.72 -5.26
CA VAL A 144 -43.51 -5.11 -4.86
C VAL A 144 -43.89 -5.31 -3.40
N GLY A 145 -44.37 -6.51 -3.06
CA GLY A 145 -44.87 -6.80 -1.71
C GLY A 145 -43.77 -6.81 -0.65
N GLU A 146 -42.64 -7.45 -0.95
CA GLU A 146 -41.47 -7.55 -0.08
C GLU A 146 -40.21 -7.18 -0.87
N GLY A 147 -39.21 -6.60 -0.19
CA GLY A 147 -37.92 -6.23 -0.78
C GLY A 147 -37.93 -4.91 -1.54
N GLY A 148 -37.04 -4.82 -2.54
CA GLY A 148 -36.76 -3.63 -3.34
C GLY A 148 -36.82 -3.92 -4.84
N LEU A 149 -36.86 -2.84 -5.62
CA LEU A 149 -36.49 -2.89 -7.02
C LEU A 149 -35.03 -2.45 -7.11
N TRP A 150 -34.20 -3.19 -7.84
CA TRP A 150 -32.74 -2.96 -7.87
C TRP A 150 -32.27 -2.32 -9.18
N ASP A 151 -32.85 -2.74 -10.30
CA ASP A 151 -32.44 -2.24 -11.61
C ASP A 151 -33.60 -2.16 -12.61
N LEU A 152 -33.44 -1.33 -13.64
CA LEU A 152 -34.43 -1.05 -14.68
C LEU A 152 -33.80 -1.14 -16.07
N ALA A 153 -34.50 -1.80 -17.00
CA ALA A 153 -34.10 -1.83 -18.40
C ALA A 153 -35.30 -1.68 -19.34
N LEU A 154 -35.04 -1.28 -20.58
CA LEU A 154 -36.04 -1.27 -21.66
C LEU A 154 -35.81 -2.51 -22.56
N PHE A 155 -36.59 -3.55 -22.36
CA PHE A 155 -36.47 -4.83 -23.08
C PHE A 155 -37.65 -5.05 -24.02
N ASP A 156 -37.38 -5.21 -25.32
CA ASP A 156 -38.40 -5.36 -26.38
C ASP A 156 -39.49 -4.26 -26.34
N GLY A 157 -39.08 -3.02 -26.04
CA GLY A 157 -39.97 -1.87 -25.92
C GLY A 157 -40.79 -1.82 -24.63
N VAL A 158 -40.59 -2.75 -23.70
CA VAL A 158 -41.29 -2.83 -22.42
C VAL A 158 -40.30 -2.55 -21.29
N VAL A 159 -40.71 -1.76 -20.31
CA VAL A 159 -39.89 -1.52 -19.12
C VAL A 159 -39.92 -2.76 -18.24
N VAL A 160 -38.75 -3.26 -17.89
CA VAL A 160 -38.55 -4.35 -16.95
C VAL A 160 -37.84 -3.86 -15.71
N ALA A 161 -38.13 -4.49 -14.58
CA ALA A 161 -37.49 -4.21 -13.30
C ALA A 161 -37.00 -5.49 -12.63
N ALA A 162 -35.79 -5.47 -12.09
CA ALA A 162 -35.24 -6.52 -11.25
C ALA A 162 -35.67 -6.29 -9.79
N GLY A 163 -36.05 -7.35 -9.08
CA GLY A 163 -36.39 -7.27 -7.67
C GLY A 163 -36.45 -8.62 -6.98
N GLY A 164 -37.00 -8.63 -5.77
CA GLY A 164 -37.16 -9.81 -4.92
C GLY A 164 -37.04 -9.48 -3.43
N PRO A 165 -37.49 -10.36 -2.51
CA PRO A 165 -37.60 -11.82 -2.70
C PRO A 165 -39.01 -12.35 -3.08
N PRO A 166 -39.12 -13.51 -3.79
CA PRO A 166 -38.03 -14.24 -4.46
C PRO A 166 -37.50 -13.46 -5.68
N ALA A 167 -36.33 -13.82 -6.20
CA ALA A 167 -35.72 -13.14 -7.34
C ALA A 167 -36.71 -13.13 -8.51
N SER A 168 -37.05 -11.96 -9.01
CA SER A 168 -38.11 -11.80 -10.01
C SER A 168 -37.77 -10.68 -10.98
N VAL A 169 -38.15 -10.88 -12.24
CA VAL A 169 -38.23 -9.80 -13.23
C VAL A 169 -39.69 -9.41 -13.39
N PHE A 170 -39.96 -8.12 -13.23
CA PHE A 170 -41.27 -7.51 -13.41
C PHE A 170 -41.31 -6.80 -14.76
N ARG A 171 -42.50 -6.73 -15.38
CA ARG A 171 -42.78 -5.94 -16.58
C ARG A 171 -43.79 -4.85 -16.24
N LEU A 172 -43.62 -3.67 -16.80
CA LEU A 172 -44.61 -2.60 -16.75
C LEU A 172 -45.62 -2.79 -17.88
N ASP A 173 -46.88 -3.01 -17.54
CA ASP A 173 -47.99 -3.06 -18.49
C ASP A 173 -48.95 -1.86 -18.29
N ASP A 174 -50.06 -1.83 -19.04
CA ASP A 174 -51.07 -0.76 -18.96
C ASP A 174 -51.77 -0.65 -17.58
N ARG A 175 -51.65 -1.68 -16.73
CA ARG A 175 -52.27 -1.77 -15.40
C ARG A 175 -51.26 -1.56 -14.27
N GLY A 176 -49.97 -1.54 -14.58
CA GLY A 176 -48.88 -1.28 -13.62
C GLY A 176 -47.79 -2.34 -13.67
N LEU A 177 -47.04 -2.45 -12.58
CA LEU A 177 -45.92 -3.39 -12.47
C LEU A 177 -46.43 -4.81 -12.18
N VAL A 178 -46.19 -5.75 -13.09
CA VAL A 178 -46.59 -7.17 -12.96
C VAL A 178 -45.38 -8.09 -12.97
N ARG A 179 -45.38 -9.12 -12.11
CA ARG A 179 -44.31 -10.12 -12.11
C ARG A 179 -44.39 -10.94 -13.39
N TRP A 180 -43.32 -10.93 -14.18
CA TRP A 180 -43.26 -11.64 -15.45
C TRP A 180 -42.60 -13.01 -15.30
N VAL A 181 -41.43 -13.06 -14.65
CA VAL A 181 -40.67 -14.30 -14.45
C VAL A 181 -40.14 -14.35 -13.02
N GLU A 182 -40.23 -15.52 -12.40
CA GLU A 182 -39.55 -15.84 -11.14
C GLU A 182 -38.26 -16.60 -11.47
N LEU A 183 -37.16 -16.22 -10.81
CA LEU A 183 -35.82 -16.73 -11.05
C LEU A 183 -35.40 -17.68 -9.92
N PRO A 184 -34.47 -18.62 -10.18
CA PRO A 184 -34.06 -19.61 -9.19
C PRO A 184 -33.08 -19.04 -8.13
N ASP A 185 -33.32 -17.83 -7.62
CA ASP A 185 -32.49 -17.16 -6.61
C ASP A 185 -33.31 -16.26 -5.65
N ILE A 186 -32.66 -15.54 -4.73
CA ILE A 186 -33.34 -14.67 -3.75
C ILE A 186 -33.54 -13.25 -4.28
N HIS A 187 -32.55 -12.65 -4.93
CA HIS A 187 -32.69 -11.32 -5.55
C HIS A 187 -32.19 -11.31 -6.99
N ALA A 188 -32.91 -10.61 -7.87
CA ALA A 188 -32.36 -10.12 -9.13
C ALA A 188 -31.70 -8.76 -8.86
N ALA A 189 -30.41 -8.62 -9.16
CA ALA A 189 -29.60 -7.47 -8.77
C ALA A 189 -29.41 -6.47 -9.92
N CYS A 190 -29.08 -6.94 -11.12
CA CYS A 190 -28.80 -6.11 -12.29
C CYS A 190 -29.38 -6.71 -13.58
N LEU A 191 -29.61 -5.86 -14.57
CA LEU A 191 -30.19 -6.15 -15.87
C LEU A 191 -29.34 -5.55 -16.99
N GLU A 192 -29.19 -6.29 -18.08
CA GLU A 192 -28.58 -5.75 -19.31
C GLU A 192 -29.28 -6.31 -20.55
N VAL A 193 -29.47 -5.48 -21.56
CA VAL A 193 -30.12 -5.91 -22.81
C VAL A 193 -29.07 -6.31 -23.83
N ALA A 194 -29.07 -7.59 -24.20
CA ALA A 194 -28.15 -8.20 -25.16
C ALA A 194 -28.93 -8.67 -26.40
N ASN A 195 -29.04 -7.80 -27.41
CA ASN A 195 -29.83 -8.06 -28.63
C ASN A 195 -31.31 -8.39 -28.31
N ASP A 196 -31.72 -9.65 -28.49
CA ASP A 196 -33.06 -10.17 -28.27
C ASP A 196 -33.24 -10.85 -26.90
N ARG A 197 -32.24 -10.72 -26.02
CA ARG A 197 -32.24 -11.31 -24.67
C ARG A 197 -32.04 -10.26 -23.59
N LEU A 198 -32.68 -10.51 -22.46
CA LEU A 198 -32.43 -9.81 -21.20
C LEU A 198 -31.48 -10.67 -20.37
N LEU A 199 -30.33 -10.11 -20.02
CA LEU A 199 -29.40 -10.71 -19.08
C LEU A 199 -29.77 -10.29 -17.67
N VAL A 200 -29.60 -11.20 -16.71
CA VAL A 200 -29.90 -10.94 -15.29
C VAL A 200 -28.77 -11.47 -14.42
N GLY A 201 -28.21 -10.61 -13.59
CA GLY A 201 -27.35 -11.00 -12.49
C GLY A 201 -28.16 -11.19 -11.21
N THR A 202 -27.83 -12.21 -10.43
CA THR A 202 -28.57 -12.53 -9.19
C THR A 202 -27.68 -12.44 -7.95
N ALA A 203 -28.33 -12.31 -6.79
CA ALA A 203 -27.69 -12.31 -5.47
C ALA A 203 -28.26 -13.43 -4.58
N ASP A 204 -27.37 -14.04 -3.78
CA ASP A 204 -27.39 -15.31 -3.04
C ASP A 204 -26.64 -16.45 -3.77
N LYS A 205 -26.94 -16.74 -5.04
CA LYS A 205 -26.23 -17.77 -5.82
C LYS A 205 -25.29 -17.23 -6.91
N GLY A 206 -25.28 -15.92 -7.18
CA GLY A 206 -24.39 -15.32 -8.16
C GLY A 206 -24.56 -15.86 -9.59
N LEU A 207 -25.80 -16.06 -10.04
CA LEU A 207 -26.07 -16.58 -11.38
C LEU A 207 -26.05 -15.46 -12.43
N ILE A 208 -25.61 -15.80 -13.64
CA ILE A 208 -25.87 -15.01 -14.85
C ILE A 208 -26.90 -15.76 -15.67
N LEU A 209 -28.06 -15.15 -15.87
CA LEU A 209 -29.21 -15.72 -16.57
C LEU A 209 -29.48 -14.97 -17.87
N SER A 210 -30.12 -15.62 -18.82
CA SER A 210 -30.71 -15.01 -20.00
C SER A 210 -32.21 -15.30 -20.05
N ILE A 211 -33.01 -14.29 -20.42
CA ILE A 211 -34.45 -14.42 -20.62
C ILE A 211 -34.76 -13.97 -22.05
N ASP A 212 -35.48 -14.81 -22.80
CA ASP A 212 -36.00 -14.44 -24.12
C ASP A 212 -37.31 -13.63 -24.02
N ARG A 213 -37.90 -13.26 -25.17
CA ARG A 213 -39.10 -12.42 -25.22
C ARG A 213 -40.33 -13.13 -24.61
N GLU A 214 -40.38 -14.45 -24.74
CA GLU A 214 -41.42 -15.34 -24.25
C GLU A 214 -41.34 -15.57 -22.73
N GLY A 215 -40.19 -15.33 -22.11
CA GLY A 215 -39.94 -15.49 -20.68
C GLY A 215 -39.25 -16.81 -20.33
N THR A 216 -38.67 -17.47 -21.32
CA THR A 216 -37.86 -18.66 -21.12
C THR A 216 -36.53 -18.28 -20.48
N VAL A 217 -36.26 -18.85 -19.32
CA VAL A 217 -35.01 -18.63 -18.57
C VAL A 217 -33.97 -19.68 -18.95
N GLY A 218 -32.77 -19.22 -19.28
CA GLY A 218 -31.56 -20.04 -19.41
C GLY A 218 -30.49 -19.57 -18.43
N ILE A 219 -29.77 -20.51 -17.80
CA ILE A 219 -28.58 -20.19 -17.00
C ILE A 219 -27.39 -20.13 -17.95
N LEU A 220 -26.70 -18.99 -18.00
CA LEU A 220 -25.49 -18.81 -18.78
C LEU A 220 -24.24 -19.14 -17.98
N ALA A 221 -24.21 -18.75 -16.70
CA ALA A 221 -23.09 -19.03 -15.80
C ALA A 221 -23.54 -19.18 -14.34
N ASP A 222 -22.79 -19.99 -13.61
CA ASP A 222 -22.85 -20.17 -12.16
C ASP A 222 -21.53 -19.67 -11.58
N SER A 223 -21.55 -18.49 -10.95
CA SER A 223 -20.35 -17.84 -10.43
C SER A 223 -19.90 -18.52 -9.14
N PRO A 224 -18.58 -18.60 -8.86
CA PRO A 224 -18.10 -19.02 -7.55
C PRO A 224 -18.37 -17.97 -6.43
N PHE A 225 -18.96 -16.83 -6.77
CA PHE A 225 -19.36 -15.76 -5.85
C PHE A 225 -20.87 -15.79 -5.61
N THR A 226 -21.33 -15.17 -4.54
CA THR A 226 -22.75 -15.19 -4.15
C THR A 226 -23.57 -14.08 -4.80
N GLU A 227 -22.94 -13.10 -5.45
CA GLU A 227 -23.64 -11.98 -6.07
C GLU A 227 -22.98 -11.51 -7.36
N ILE A 228 -23.80 -11.28 -8.39
CA ILE A 228 -23.45 -10.50 -9.58
C ILE A 228 -24.01 -9.09 -9.38
N SER A 229 -23.13 -8.18 -8.96
CA SER A 229 -23.50 -6.81 -8.60
C SER A 229 -23.89 -5.96 -9.81
N ASP A 230 -23.20 -6.14 -10.94
CA ASP A 230 -23.43 -5.40 -12.17
C ASP A 230 -22.89 -6.20 -13.37
N LEU A 231 -23.44 -5.96 -14.57
CA LEU A 231 -23.01 -6.63 -15.80
C LEU A 231 -23.26 -5.79 -17.05
N VAL A 232 -22.41 -5.96 -18.06
CA VAL A 232 -22.48 -5.21 -19.33
C VAL A 232 -22.08 -6.09 -20.51
N VAL A 233 -22.62 -5.80 -21.70
CA VAL A 233 -22.18 -6.45 -22.93
C VAL A 233 -21.14 -5.59 -23.67
N GLY A 234 -20.04 -6.22 -24.04
CA GLY A 234 -18.94 -5.58 -24.75
C GLY A 234 -18.14 -6.61 -25.52
N ASP A 235 -17.62 -6.26 -26.71
CA ASP A 235 -16.90 -7.16 -27.63
C ASP A 235 -17.62 -8.47 -28.04
N GLY A 236 -18.93 -8.56 -27.77
CA GLY A 236 -19.73 -9.77 -27.94
C GLY A 236 -19.75 -10.69 -26.72
N SER A 237 -19.01 -10.37 -25.67
CA SER A 237 -18.99 -11.08 -24.39
C SER A 237 -19.87 -10.38 -23.35
N VAL A 238 -20.23 -11.13 -22.29
CA VAL A 238 -20.81 -10.56 -21.08
C VAL A 238 -19.69 -10.36 -20.07
N TRP A 239 -19.56 -9.15 -19.55
CA TRP A 239 -18.63 -8.80 -18.48
C TRP A 239 -19.44 -8.54 -17.22
N ALA A 240 -18.95 -9.00 -16.07
CA ALA A 240 -19.66 -8.82 -14.81
C ALA A 240 -18.71 -8.60 -13.63
N THR A 241 -19.19 -7.87 -12.63
CA THR A 241 -18.56 -7.77 -11.31
C THR A 241 -19.24 -8.73 -10.35
N ALA A 242 -18.50 -9.74 -9.91
CA ALA A 242 -18.94 -10.75 -8.97
C ALA A 242 -18.33 -10.48 -7.58
N LEU A 243 -19.14 -10.48 -6.53
CA LEU A 243 -18.69 -10.18 -5.18
C LEU A 243 -19.33 -11.10 -4.13
N VAL A 244 -18.77 -11.02 -2.93
CA VAL A 244 -19.35 -11.71 -1.78
C VAL A 244 -20.53 -10.89 -1.28
N GLY A 245 -21.74 -11.33 -1.63
CA GLY A 245 -22.97 -10.72 -1.12
C GLY A 245 -23.12 -10.91 0.38
N GLU A 246 -24.02 -10.13 0.99
CA GLU A 246 -24.31 -10.22 2.41
C GLU A 246 -24.85 -11.62 2.79
N PRO A 247 -24.43 -12.22 3.92
CA PRO A 247 -25.06 -13.43 4.44
C PRO A 247 -26.51 -13.13 4.81
N VAL A 248 -27.48 -13.69 4.08
CA VAL A 248 -28.88 -13.62 4.49
C VAL A 248 -29.08 -14.44 5.77
N THR A 249 -29.62 -13.81 6.82
CA THR A 249 -30.07 -14.51 8.01
C THR A 249 -31.21 -15.46 7.64
N THR A 250 -30.95 -16.77 7.57
CA THR A 250 -32.03 -17.75 7.43
C THR A 250 -33.03 -17.63 8.58
N PRO A 251 -34.36 -17.64 8.34
CA PRO A 251 -35.34 -17.68 9.42
C PRO A 251 -35.12 -18.95 10.24
N ARG A 252 -34.74 -18.78 11.52
CA ARG A 252 -34.53 -19.88 12.46
C ARG A 252 -35.82 -20.70 12.57
N LYS A 253 -35.77 -21.97 12.17
CA LYS A 253 -36.84 -22.95 12.45
C LYS A 253 -37.14 -22.93 13.95
N THR A 254 -38.38 -22.60 14.28
CA THR A 254 -38.93 -22.60 15.63
C THR A 254 -38.89 -24.02 16.21
N LYS A 255 -38.16 -24.19 17.32
CA LYS A 255 -38.45 -25.22 18.32
C LYS A 255 -38.72 -24.51 19.64
N SER A 256 -39.93 -24.72 20.13
CA SER A 256 -40.46 -24.25 21.40
C SER A 256 -39.72 -24.86 22.60
N ASN A 257 -39.29 -24.03 23.54
CA ASN A 257 -39.75 -24.03 24.95
C ASN A 257 -38.95 -23.04 25.81
N GLY A 258 -39.65 -22.31 26.68
CA GLY A 258 -39.14 -21.89 28.00
C GLY A 258 -38.81 -20.40 28.16
N ASP A 259 -39.59 -19.74 29.02
CA ASP A 259 -39.52 -18.36 29.50
C ASP A 259 -38.12 -17.87 29.93
N GLU A 260 -37.77 -16.62 29.61
CA GLU A 260 -37.81 -15.47 30.54
C GLU A 260 -37.49 -14.18 29.78
N ALA A 261 -38.14 -13.09 30.21
CA ALA A 261 -38.09 -11.79 29.57
C ALA A 261 -36.92 -10.95 30.11
N GLU A 262 -36.12 -10.39 29.21
CA GLU A 262 -35.33 -9.21 29.50
C GLU A 262 -35.36 -8.27 28.29
N LYS A 263 -35.82 -7.04 28.51
CA LYS A 263 -35.81 -5.95 27.53
C LYS A 263 -34.40 -5.39 27.46
N THR A 264 -33.81 -5.41 26.28
CA THR A 264 -32.65 -4.55 25.98
C THR A 264 -32.81 -4.06 24.55
N GLU A 265 -32.83 -2.74 24.40
CA GLU A 265 -32.80 -2.03 23.12
C GLU A 265 -31.53 -2.44 22.36
N VAL A 266 -31.69 -2.81 21.09
CA VAL A 266 -30.58 -3.18 20.20
C VAL A 266 -30.32 -2.00 19.27
N GLU A 267 -29.29 -1.22 19.61
CA GLU A 267 -28.45 -0.54 18.62
C GLU A 267 -27.84 -1.61 17.72
N THR A 268 -28.00 -1.46 16.41
CA THR A 268 -27.56 -2.42 15.40
C THR A 268 -26.06 -2.29 15.21
N GLU A 269 -25.30 -3.00 16.03
CA GLU A 269 -23.86 -3.19 15.84
C GLU A 269 -23.61 -4.36 14.89
N VAL A 270 -22.99 -4.08 13.75
CA VAL A 270 -22.59 -5.05 12.72
C VAL A 270 -21.57 -6.02 13.32
N THR A 271 -22.03 -7.22 13.70
CA THR A 271 -21.14 -8.33 14.07
C THR A 271 -21.30 -9.47 13.08
N VAL A 272 -20.45 -9.50 12.06
CA VAL A 272 -20.35 -10.62 11.12
C VAL A 272 -19.51 -11.73 11.75
N THR A 273 -20.16 -12.74 12.35
CA THR A 273 -19.56 -14.07 12.51
C THR A 273 -20.54 -15.16 12.10
N THR A 274 -20.61 -15.43 10.80
CA THR A 274 -20.90 -16.75 10.24
C THR A 274 -19.93 -16.97 9.09
N GLU A 275 -19.17 -18.06 9.13
CA GLU A 275 -18.10 -18.36 8.17
C GLU A 275 -18.68 -18.60 6.77
N LEU A 276 -18.82 -17.54 5.97
CA LEU A 276 -18.89 -17.67 4.51
C LEU A 276 -17.55 -18.27 4.04
N LYS A 277 -17.59 -19.44 3.40
CA LYS A 277 -16.43 -20.00 2.71
C LYS A 277 -16.22 -19.23 1.42
N LEU A 278 -15.50 -18.13 1.55
CA LEU A 278 -15.05 -17.32 0.42
C LEU A 278 -14.14 -18.14 -0.50
N PRO A 279 -14.18 -17.93 -1.83
CA PRO A 279 -13.31 -18.65 -2.76
C PRO A 279 -11.85 -18.37 -2.40
N LYS A 280 -11.20 -19.37 -1.79
CA LYS A 280 -9.79 -19.33 -1.43
C LYS A 280 -8.97 -19.78 -2.64
N VAL A 281 -8.22 -18.86 -3.23
CA VAL A 281 -7.18 -19.21 -4.22
C VAL A 281 -5.85 -18.73 -3.66
N ASN A 282 -4.87 -19.64 -3.57
CA ASN A 282 -3.59 -19.42 -2.91
C ASN A 282 -3.68 -19.01 -1.42
N GLY A 283 -4.73 -19.48 -0.73
CA GLY A 283 -4.93 -19.23 0.71
C GLY A 283 -5.45 -17.82 1.05
N LYS A 284 -5.74 -16.97 0.05
CA LYS A 284 -6.34 -15.65 0.24
C LYS A 284 -7.79 -15.64 -0.24
N THR A 285 -8.62 -14.99 0.56
CA THR A 285 -10.02 -14.69 0.28
C THR A 285 -10.11 -13.48 -0.66
N ALA A 286 -10.89 -13.59 -1.74
CA ALA A 286 -11.22 -12.45 -2.61
C ALA A 286 -12.44 -11.70 -2.08
N THR A 287 -12.47 -10.38 -2.27
CA THR A 287 -13.62 -9.52 -2.00
C THR A 287 -14.54 -9.44 -3.22
N SER A 288 -13.95 -9.35 -4.42
CA SER A 288 -14.67 -9.30 -5.70
C SER A 288 -13.80 -9.77 -6.87
N GLU A 289 -14.42 -10.05 -8.00
CA GLU A 289 -13.78 -10.49 -9.23
C GLU A 289 -14.51 -9.94 -10.47
N VAL A 290 -13.73 -9.50 -11.46
CA VAL A 290 -14.21 -9.20 -12.80
C VAL A 290 -14.16 -10.50 -13.60
N ILE A 291 -15.32 -10.93 -14.06
CA ILE A 291 -15.49 -12.14 -14.85
C ILE A 291 -15.97 -11.80 -16.26
N ARG A 292 -15.58 -12.63 -17.22
CA ARG A 292 -16.00 -12.52 -18.62
C ARG A 292 -16.58 -13.85 -19.07
N LEU A 293 -17.82 -13.83 -19.54
CA LEU A 293 -18.45 -14.93 -20.24
C LEU A 293 -18.30 -14.73 -21.75
N THR A 294 -17.52 -15.60 -22.39
CA THR A 294 -17.28 -15.55 -23.83
C THR A 294 -18.52 -15.94 -24.65
N PRO A 295 -18.59 -15.59 -25.95
CA PRO A 295 -19.69 -16.01 -26.83
C PRO A 295 -19.88 -17.53 -26.90
N ASP A 296 -18.82 -18.30 -26.70
CA ASP A 296 -18.83 -19.76 -26.70
C ASP A 296 -19.22 -20.38 -25.33
N GLY A 297 -19.58 -19.55 -24.35
CA GLY A 297 -19.99 -19.98 -23.01
C GLY A 297 -18.84 -20.24 -22.03
N GLY A 298 -17.62 -19.80 -22.35
CA GLY A 298 -16.47 -19.92 -21.45
C GLY A 298 -16.49 -18.84 -20.38
N LEU A 299 -16.49 -19.22 -19.10
CA LEU A 299 -16.38 -18.28 -17.98
C LEU A 299 -14.92 -18.08 -17.58
N LEU A 300 -14.41 -16.86 -17.76
CA LEU A 300 -13.03 -16.48 -17.49
C LEU A 300 -12.95 -15.54 -16.27
N SER A 301 -11.99 -15.79 -15.39
CA SER A 301 -11.58 -14.84 -14.35
C SER A 301 -10.57 -13.88 -14.96
N ILE A 302 -10.90 -12.59 -15.01
CA ILE A 302 -10.06 -11.55 -15.62
C ILE A 302 -9.20 -10.88 -14.57
N HIS A 303 -9.81 -10.46 -13.47
CA HIS A 303 -9.09 -9.82 -12.39
C HIS A 303 -9.76 -10.02 -11.05
N ARG A 304 -8.96 -10.32 -10.04
CA ARG A 304 -9.42 -10.57 -8.69
C ARG A 304 -8.94 -9.50 -7.74
N PHE A 305 -9.88 -8.79 -7.13
CA PHE A 305 -9.60 -7.84 -6.07
C PHE A 305 -9.56 -8.56 -4.73
N LEU A 306 -8.51 -8.30 -3.96
CA LEU A 306 -8.29 -8.90 -2.64
C LEU A 306 -8.59 -7.92 -1.50
N LYS A 307 -8.74 -6.63 -1.82
CA LYS A 307 -9.02 -5.57 -0.85
C LYS A 307 -10.23 -4.76 -1.30
N GLU A 308 -10.24 -4.33 -2.56
CA GLU A 308 -11.25 -3.47 -3.15
C GLU A 308 -12.51 -4.28 -3.53
N VAL A 309 -13.66 -3.60 -3.57
CA VAL A 309 -14.92 -4.22 -4.03
C VAL A 309 -15.28 -3.60 -5.38
N ALA A 310 -15.11 -4.35 -6.46
CA ALA A 310 -15.62 -3.99 -7.78
C ALA A 310 -17.12 -4.21 -7.80
N SER A 311 -17.89 -3.12 -8.00
CA SER A 311 -19.36 -3.17 -7.90
C SER A 311 -20.09 -2.41 -9.02
N ALA A 312 -19.38 -1.67 -9.86
CA ALA A 312 -19.96 -0.90 -10.95
C ALA A 312 -19.20 -1.16 -12.24
N ILE A 313 -19.90 -1.40 -13.34
CA ILE A 313 -19.28 -1.80 -14.60
C ILE A 313 -19.92 -1.08 -15.79
N ALA A 314 -19.12 -0.70 -16.79
CA ALA A 314 -19.63 -0.18 -18.05
C ALA A 314 -18.68 -0.45 -19.20
N TRP A 315 -19.20 -0.68 -20.40
CA TRP A 315 -18.40 -0.77 -21.61
C TRP A 315 -18.13 0.63 -22.18
N ASP A 316 -16.86 1.01 -22.37
CA ASP A 316 -16.48 2.33 -22.90
C ASP A 316 -16.14 2.34 -24.40
N GLY A 317 -16.33 1.20 -25.08
CA GLY A 317 -15.96 1.02 -26.48
C GLY A 317 -14.54 0.49 -26.70
N GLN A 318 -13.65 0.61 -25.71
CA GLN A 318 -12.27 0.11 -25.76
C GLN A 318 -12.04 -1.07 -24.83
N GLY A 319 -12.73 -1.10 -23.71
CA GLY A 319 -12.75 -2.18 -22.74
C GLY A 319 -13.84 -1.97 -21.73
N VAL A 320 -13.75 -2.71 -20.63
CA VAL A 320 -14.71 -2.61 -19.54
C VAL A 320 -14.15 -1.71 -18.44
N LEU A 321 -14.88 -0.64 -18.12
CA LEU A 321 -14.62 0.21 -16.97
C LEU A 321 -15.19 -0.45 -15.72
N VAL A 322 -14.43 -0.42 -14.63
CA VAL A 322 -14.82 -0.97 -13.33
C VAL A 322 -14.57 0.07 -12.25
N GLY A 323 -15.63 0.44 -11.53
CA GLY A 323 -15.57 1.26 -10.33
C GLY A 323 -15.42 0.40 -9.07
N THR A 324 -14.59 0.84 -8.12
CA THR A 324 -14.32 0.09 -6.89
C THR A 324 -14.65 0.84 -5.61
N GLY A 325 -14.91 0.08 -4.55
CA GLY A 325 -15.03 0.51 -3.16
C GLY A 325 -13.73 0.45 -2.36
N TYR A 326 -13.77 1.09 -1.19
CA TYR A 326 -12.68 1.37 -0.24
C TYR A 326 -11.66 2.44 -0.67
N GLU A 327 -11.27 2.48 -1.95
CA GLU A 327 -10.21 3.38 -2.43
C GLU A 327 -10.65 4.34 -3.56
N GLY A 328 -11.90 4.21 -4.03
CA GLY A 328 -12.46 5.05 -5.09
C GLY A 328 -11.71 4.93 -6.41
N GLU A 329 -11.39 3.70 -6.84
CA GLU A 329 -10.59 3.49 -8.05
C GLU A 329 -11.48 3.26 -9.27
N VAL A 330 -10.95 3.64 -10.43
CA VAL A 330 -11.53 3.34 -11.73
C VAL A 330 -10.50 2.61 -12.57
N TRP A 331 -10.87 1.41 -13.01
CA TRP A 331 -10.04 0.53 -13.79
C TRP A 331 -10.61 0.35 -15.19
N ARG A 332 -9.76 0.10 -16.18
CA ARG A 332 -10.16 -0.45 -17.47
C ARG A 332 -9.56 -1.83 -17.64
N PHE A 333 -10.39 -2.82 -17.94
CA PHE A 333 -9.96 -4.17 -18.28
C PHE A 333 -10.17 -4.46 -19.76
N VAL A 334 -9.19 -5.15 -20.33
CA VAL A 334 -9.24 -5.82 -21.63
C VAL A 334 -8.75 -7.25 -21.43
N ASP A 335 -8.81 -8.07 -22.49
CA ASP A 335 -8.41 -9.49 -22.45
C ASP A 335 -7.01 -9.76 -21.83
N GLY A 336 -6.10 -8.79 -21.94
CA GLY A 336 -4.72 -8.89 -21.45
C GLY A 336 -4.48 -8.39 -20.01
N GLY A 337 -5.50 -7.85 -19.33
CA GLY A 337 -5.37 -7.34 -17.96
C GLY A 337 -5.99 -5.95 -17.75
N GLY A 338 -5.78 -5.40 -16.56
CA GLY A 338 -6.34 -4.12 -16.12
C GLY A 338 -5.32 -3.02 -15.97
N ALA A 339 -5.76 -1.79 -16.24
CA ALA A 339 -5.02 -0.57 -15.94
C ALA A 339 -5.89 0.36 -15.08
N ARG A 340 -5.30 0.97 -14.04
CA ARG A 340 -6.03 1.90 -13.17
C ARG A 340 -5.96 3.30 -13.77
N LEU A 341 -7.10 3.82 -14.20
CA LEU A 341 -7.22 5.12 -14.89
C LEU A 341 -7.28 6.31 -13.93
N ALA A 342 -7.85 6.10 -12.75
CA ALA A 342 -8.02 7.15 -11.77
C ALA A 342 -8.19 6.59 -10.35
N THR A 343 -7.87 7.45 -9.39
CA THR A 343 -8.30 7.36 -8.00
C THR A 343 -9.06 8.64 -7.68
N VAL A 344 -10.38 8.53 -7.48
CA VAL A 344 -11.23 9.66 -7.13
C VAL A 344 -11.27 9.88 -5.62
N ASP A 345 -11.55 11.10 -5.21
CA ASP A 345 -11.73 11.46 -3.80
C ASP A 345 -13.12 11.03 -3.32
N ALA A 346 -13.28 9.71 -3.14
CA ALA A 346 -14.45 9.05 -2.59
C ALA A 346 -14.08 7.66 -2.04
N VAL A 347 -14.90 7.14 -1.11
CA VAL A 347 -14.75 5.77 -0.60
C VAL A 347 -15.10 4.74 -1.67
N GLN A 348 -16.13 5.00 -2.49
CA GLN A 348 -16.57 4.05 -3.51
C GLN A 348 -17.07 4.74 -4.76
N VAL A 349 -16.74 4.15 -5.92
CA VAL A 349 -17.41 4.41 -7.19
C VAL A 349 -18.54 3.37 -7.32
N VAL A 350 -19.78 3.84 -7.19
CA VAL A 350 -20.99 2.99 -7.14
C VAL A 350 -21.72 2.91 -8.49
N GLY A 351 -21.36 3.75 -9.47
CA GLY A 351 -21.95 3.71 -10.80
C GLY A 351 -21.03 4.29 -11.87
N VAL A 352 -21.07 3.71 -13.07
CA VAL A 352 -20.33 4.17 -14.25
C VAL A 352 -21.35 4.38 -15.38
N ILE A 353 -21.55 5.63 -15.80
CA ILE A 353 -22.68 6.02 -16.63
C ILE A 353 -22.20 6.35 -18.05
N ASP A 354 -22.93 5.85 -19.07
CA ASP A 354 -22.67 6.06 -20.49
C ASP A 354 -21.21 5.78 -20.91
N GLY A 355 -20.68 4.60 -20.60
CA GLY A 355 -19.29 4.26 -20.93
C GLY A 355 -18.26 5.13 -20.19
N GLY A 356 -18.62 5.60 -18.99
CA GLY A 356 -17.75 6.40 -18.14
C GLY A 356 -17.79 7.90 -18.43
N ALA A 357 -18.81 8.42 -19.12
CA ALA A 357 -19.04 9.86 -19.22
C ALA A 357 -19.30 10.50 -17.85
N ALA A 358 -19.87 9.75 -16.91
CA ALA A 358 -19.97 10.14 -15.52
C ALA A 358 -19.71 8.97 -14.56
N LEU A 359 -19.28 9.29 -13.35
CA LEU A 359 -19.13 8.35 -12.23
C LEU A 359 -19.97 8.83 -11.06
N LEU A 360 -20.58 7.89 -10.35
CA LEU A 360 -21.35 8.12 -9.14
C LEU A 360 -20.57 7.62 -7.93
N THR A 361 -20.57 8.35 -6.82
CA THR A 361 -19.77 7.98 -5.65
C THR A 361 -20.53 7.98 -4.35
N GLN A 362 -19.96 7.26 -3.38
CA GLN A 362 -20.30 7.26 -1.97
C GLN A 362 -19.11 7.76 -1.14
N GLY A 363 -19.40 8.56 -0.11
CA GLY A 363 -18.40 9.00 0.88
C GLY A 363 -17.25 9.81 0.28
N PRO A 364 -17.49 11.01 -0.31
CA PRO A 364 -18.77 11.74 -0.36
C PRO A 364 -19.61 11.44 -1.61
N ALA A 365 -20.90 11.80 -1.55
CA ALA A 365 -21.81 11.73 -2.68
C ALA A 365 -21.48 12.80 -3.73
N ARG A 366 -20.98 12.34 -4.88
CA ARG A 366 -20.63 13.21 -6.00
C ARG A 366 -20.98 12.55 -7.32
N VAL A 367 -21.19 13.40 -8.32
CA VAL A 367 -21.09 13.04 -9.72
C VAL A 367 -19.75 13.55 -10.21
N PHE A 368 -18.90 12.65 -10.69
CA PHE A 368 -17.74 13.05 -11.48
C PHE A 368 -18.10 13.00 -12.96
N VAL A 369 -17.59 13.94 -13.75
CA VAL A 369 -17.83 14.01 -15.19
C VAL A 369 -16.49 13.85 -15.90
N ARG A 370 -16.46 13.05 -16.97
CA ARG A 370 -15.26 12.87 -17.76
C ARG A 370 -14.79 14.24 -18.29
N GLY A 371 -13.51 14.53 -18.09
CA GLY A 371 -12.89 15.71 -18.69
C GLY A 371 -13.03 15.64 -20.20
N GLY A 372 -13.34 16.77 -20.84
CA GLY A 372 -13.06 16.88 -22.28
C GLY A 372 -11.54 16.86 -22.49
N ASP A 373 -11.10 16.80 -23.75
CA ASP A 373 -9.70 16.99 -24.14
C ASP A 373 -9.29 18.46 -23.91
N ASP A 374 -9.21 18.85 -22.64
CA ASP A 374 -8.96 20.20 -22.17
C ASP A 374 -7.48 20.45 -21.86
N GLY A 375 -6.63 19.47 -22.19
CA GLY A 375 -5.19 19.55 -22.02
C GLY A 375 -4.72 19.50 -20.56
N ARG A 376 -5.55 19.00 -19.64
CA ARG A 376 -5.18 18.90 -18.21
C ARG A 376 -4.11 17.86 -17.95
N ALA A 377 -3.02 18.30 -17.34
CA ALA A 377 -1.94 17.42 -16.92
C ALA A 377 -2.40 16.33 -15.92
N GLY A 378 -1.88 15.12 -16.10
CA GLY A 378 -1.93 14.01 -15.16
C GLY A 378 -1.14 14.30 -13.91
N ARG A 379 -1.65 13.86 -12.75
CA ARG A 379 -0.95 13.96 -11.46
C ARG A 379 -0.90 12.61 -10.81
N PHE A 380 0.30 12.10 -10.54
CA PHE A 380 0.51 10.85 -9.82
C PHE A 380 1.26 11.12 -8.53
N ARG A 381 0.71 10.65 -7.41
CA ARG A 381 1.33 10.72 -6.09
C ARG A 381 1.78 9.34 -5.66
N SER A 382 3.07 9.20 -5.35
CA SER A 382 3.63 7.94 -4.88
C SER A 382 3.04 7.52 -3.54
N PRO A 383 3.14 6.23 -3.14
CA PRO A 383 3.01 5.89 -1.73
C PRO A 383 4.05 6.66 -0.90
N ALA A 384 3.76 6.84 0.39
CA ALA A 384 4.75 7.37 1.33
C ALA A 384 5.78 6.29 1.65
N LYS A 385 7.06 6.58 1.46
CA LYS A 385 8.15 5.70 1.86
C LYS A 385 8.62 6.08 3.26
N GLN A 386 8.52 5.15 4.20
CA GLN A 386 9.14 5.29 5.52
C GLN A 386 10.49 4.56 5.57
N PHE A 387 11.49 5.22 6.13
CA PHE A 387 12.84 4.71 6.38
C PHE A 387 12.99 4.35 7.86
N THR A 388 13.79 3.34 8.16
CA THR A 388 14.03 2.90 9.54
C THR A 388 14.71 4.00 10.34
N GLN A 389 15.78 4.58 9.81
CA GLN A 389 16.48 5.75 10.36
C GLN A 389 16.20 7.01 9.53
N PRO A 390 16.46 8.22 10.06
CA PRO A 390 16.45 9.43 9.26
C PRO A 390 17.44 9.32 8.10
N VAL A 391 17.09 9.83 6.92
CA VAL A 391 17.95 9.82 5.73
C VAL A 391 18.13 11.22 5.17
N HIS A 392 19.31 11.50 4.64
CA HIS A 392 19.55 12.60 3.72
C HIS A 392 19.02 12.25 2.34
N PHE A 393 18.27 13.17 1.73
CA PHE A 393 17.78 13.02 0.37
C PHE A 393 18.82 13.53 -0.65
N GLY A 394 19.10 12.72 -1.66
CA GLY A 394 20.11 12.93 -2.69
C GLY A 394 19.53 13.36 -4.04
N GLU A 395 20.17 12.89 -5.11
CA GLU A 395 19.69 13.11 -6.48
C GLU A 395 18.40 12.32 -6.74
N TYR A 396 17.52 12.88 -7.59
CA TYR A 396 16.38 12.17 -8.14
C TYR A 396 16.45 12.15 -9.67
N ARG A 397 15.80 11.15 -10.28
CA ARG A 397 15.70 10.98 -11.72
C ARG A 397 14.36 10.37 -12.11
N VAL A 398 13.81 10.81 -13.24
CA VAL A 398 12.63 10.22 -13.87
C VAL A 398 13.01 9.71 -15.26
N GLU A 399 12.62 8.48 -15.57
CA GLU A 399 12.88 7.86 -16.87
C GLU A 399 11.56 7.49 -17.58
N PRO A 400 11.47 7.70 -18.90
CA PRO A 400 12.38 8.47 -19.73
C PRO A 400 12.40 9.96 -19.33
N SER A 401 13.55 10.59 -19.48
CA SER A 401 13.72 12.01 -19.15
C SER A 401 12.96 12.88 -20.14
N SER A 402 12.18 13.84 -19.64
CA SER A 402 11.51 14.88 -20.43
C SER A 402 11.55 16.21 -19.68
N ASP A 403 11.68 17.30 -20.43
CA ASP A 403 11.69 18.67 -19.89
C ASP A 403 10.28 19.15 -19.49
N ASP A 404 9.23 18.49 -19.99
CA ASP A 404 7.84 18.86 -19.71
C ASP A 404 7.29 18.22 -18.44
N LEU A 405 7.97 17.21 -17.92
CA LEU A 405 7.62 16.55 -16.67
C LEU A 405 8.03 17.41 -15.47
N ARG A 406 7.14 17.51 -14.49
CA ARG A 406 7.42 18.22 -13.22
C ARG A 406 7.28 17.27 -12.04
N ILE A 407 8.16 17.41 -11.05
CA ILE A 407 8.13 16.62 -9.82
C ILE A 407 8.23 17.53 -8.60
N ARG A 408 7.58 17.15 -7.52
CA ARG A 408 7.72 17.80 -6.21
C ARG A 408 7.76 16.77 -5.10
N PHE A 409 8.28 17.18 -3.96
CA PHE A 409 8.53 16.29 -2.82
C PHE A 409 7.93 16.86 -1.54
N ARG A 410 7.54 15.99 -0.63
CA ARG A 410 7.28 16.33 0.78
C ARG A 410 7.85 15.25 1.69
N SER A 411 8.16 15.61 2.93
CA SER A 411 8.78 14.69 3.88
C SER A 411 8.24 14.87 5.28
N GLY A 412 8.39 13.84 6.11
CA GLY A 412 7.94 13.85 7.49
C GLY A 412 8.62 12.79 8.34
N VAL A 413 8.08 12.56 9.54
CA VAL A 413 8.60 11.55 10.49
C VAL A 413 7.67 10.33 10.58
N SER A 414 6.35 10.56 10.53
CA SER A 414 5.33 9.50 10.57
C SER A 414 5.29 8.72 9.26
N ALA A 415 4.80 7.47 9.30
CA ALA A 415 4.69 6.61 8.12
C ALA A 415 3.68 7.15 7.10
N THR A 416 2.56 7.64 7.60
CA THR A 416 1.46 8.21 6.83
C THR A 416 1.56 9.74 6.82
N PRO A 417 1.38 10.40 5.67
CA PRO A 417 1.31 11.85 5.62
C PRO A 417 0.21 12.41 6.52
N ASP A 418 0.58 13.35 7.39
CA ASP A 418 -0.31 14.04 8.31
C ASP A 418 0.03 15.55 8.34
N GLY A 419 -0.67 16.33 9.17
CA GLY A 419 -0.45 17.78 9.29
C GLY A 419 0.90 18.20 9.88
N THR A 420 1.76 17.26 10.29
CA THR A 420 3.11 17.52 10.79
C THR A 420 4.19 17.35 9.72
N TRP A 421 3.84 16.83 8.55
CA TRP A 421 4.76 16.76 7.42
C TRP A 421 5.08 18.15 6.88
N LEU A 422 6.28 18.30 6.31
CA LEU A 422 6.60 19.48 5.53
C LEU A 422 5.66 19.59 4.34
N GLU A 423 5.28 20.81 4.01
CA GLU A 423 4.52 21.10 2.79
C GLU A 423 5.29 20.66 1.55
N TRP A 424 4.55 20.49 0.46
CA TRP A 424 5.14 20.18 -0.83
C TRP A 424 6.17 21.24 -1.24
N SER A 425 7.31 20.78 -1.76
CA SER A 425 8.28 21.66 -2.43
C SER A 425 7.63 22.36 -3.63
N PRO A 426 8.23 23.46 -4.13
CA PRO A 426 7.92 23.94 -5.46
C PRO A 426 8.06 22.82 -6.50
N TRP A 427 7.35 22.96 -7.62
CA TRP A 427 7.54 22.09 -8.78
C TRP A 427 8.94 22.26 -9.34
N LEU A 428 9.61 21.13 -9.57
CA LEU A 428 10.95 21.03 -10.13
C LEU A 428 10.89 20.32 -11.50
N PRO A 429 11.85 20.56 -12.41
CA PRO A 429 12.03 19.71 -13.58
C PRO A 429 12.26 18.26 -13.17
N ALA A 430 11.60 17.30 -13.82
CA ALA A 430 11.65 15.90 -13.42
C ALA A 430 12.83 15.11 -14.01
N ALA A 431 13.44 15.59 -15.10
CA ALA A 431 14.58 14.95 -15.78
C ALA A 431 15.66 14.45 -14.80
N ARG A 432 16.17 15.37 -13.97
CA ARG A 432 17.09 15.09 -12.85
C ARG A 432 17.20 16.31 -11.94
N GLY A 433 17.51 16.09 -10.67
CA GLY A 433 17.78 17.17 -9.73
C GLY A 433 18.17 16.65 -8.35
N ARG A 434 18.13 17.51 -7.34
CA ARG A 434 18.34 17.14 -5.94
C ARG A 434 17.07 17.44 -5.15
N VAL A 435 16.68 16.52 -4.26
CA VAL A 435 15.52 16.73 -3.38
C VAL A 435 15.80 17.90 -2.43
N PRO A 436 15.02 18.99 -2.47
CA PRO A 436 15.31 20.21 -1.70
C PRO A 436 14.69 20.17 -0.30
N LEU A 437 14.82 19.05 0.40
CA LEU A 437 14.23 18.83 1.72
C LEU A 437 15.31 18.49 2.75
N PRO A 438 15.13 18.88 4.03
CA PRO A 438 16.02 18.45 5.10
C PRO A 438 15.91 16.93 5.34
N PRO A 439 16.85 16.33 6.09
CA PRO A 439 16.78 14.93 6.44
C PRO A 439 15.50 14.58 7.18
N ALA A 440 14.88 13.46 6.83
CA ALA A 440 13.63 13.02 7.43
C ALA A 440 13.51 11.49 7.41
N ARG A 441 12.47 10.94 8.04
CA ARG A 441 12.21 9.49 8.08
C ARG A 441 11.20 9.03 7.06
N SER A 442 10.51 9.95 6.40
CA SER A 442 9.52 9.64 5.39
C SER A 442 9.61 10.60 4.22
N LEU A 443 9.38 10.10 3.01
CA LEU A 443 9.38 10.86 1.77
C LEU A 443 8.19 10.45 0.90
N GLN A 444 7.62 11.43 0.21
CA GLN A 444 6.64 11.21 -0.85
C GLN A 444 6.95 12.15 -2.01
N TRP A 445 6.78 11.66 -3.23
CA TRP A 445 6.88 12.49 -4.43
C TRP A 445 5.54 12.54 -5.17
N GLU A 446 5.35 13.62 -5.92
CA GLU A 446 4.22 13.78 -6.82
C GLU A 446 4.76 14.24 -8.17
N LEU A 447 4.33 13.54 -9.22
CA LEU A 447 4.69 13.79 -10.60
C LEU A 447 3.51 14.44 -11.31
N GLU A 448 3.80 15.39 -12.19
CA GLU A 448 2.86 15.99 -13.10
C GLU A 448 3.30 15.68 -14.54
N ILE A 449 2.38 15.11 -15.30
CA ILE A 449 2.58 14.59 -16.65
C ILE A 449 1.70 15.40 -17.61
N PRO A 450 2.25 16.06 -18.65
CA PRO A 450 1.46 16.78 -19.63
C PRO A 450 0.38 15.91 -20.29
N ALA A 451 -0.72 16.53 -20.70
CA ALA A 451 -1.86 15.85 -21.32
C ALA A 451 -1.62 15.38 -22.77
N GLU A 452 -0.45 15.67 -23.35
CA GLU A 452 -0.21 15.48 -24.79
C GLU A 452 -0.38 14.01 -25.21
N SER A 453 -1.28 13.79 -26.16
CA SER A 453 -1.48 12.49 -26.80
C SER A 453 -0.16 12.03 -27.46
N GLY A 454 0.46 11.00 -26.89
CA GLY A 454 1.76 10.49 -27.33
C GLY A 454 2.96 10.89 -26.46
N ALA A 455 2.76 11.58 -25.34
CA ALA A 455 3.79 11.73 -24.32
C ALA A 455 4.37 10.35 -23.97
N SER A 456 5.70 10.28 -23.89
CA SER A 456 6.36 9.02 -23.55
C SER A 456 5.92 8.60 -22.15
N PRO A 457 5.50 7.34 -21.95
CA PRO A 457 5.11 6.85 -20.63
C PRO A 457 6.26 7.01 -19.65
N VAL A 458 5.96 7.30 -18.38
CA VAL A 458 6.98 7.31 -17.33
C VAL A 458 7.12 5.90 -16.78
N ASP A 459 8.33 5.36 -16.89
CA ASP A 459 8.67 3.98 -16.55
C ASP A 459 9.21 3.86 -15.13
N ARG A 460 9.99 4.86 -14.68
CA ARG A 460 10.78 4.74 -13.45
C ARG A 460 11.02 6.09 -12.79
N VAL A 461 10.88 6.12 -11.46
CA VAL A 461 11.27 7.25 -10.61
C VAL A 461 12.25 6.77 -9.54
N GLU A 462 13.38 7.44 -9.44
CA GLU A 462 14.45 7.09 -8.50
C GLU A 462 14.80 8.28 -7.61
N VAL A 463 15.04 8.01 -6.32
CA VAL A 463 15.55 8.98 -5.35
C VAL A 463 16.69 8.35 -4.55
N ALA A 464 17.88 8.93 -4.65
CA ALA A 464 19.02 8.55 -3.83
C ALA A 464 18.80 8.97 -2.38
N VAL A 465 19.18 8.11 -1.45
CA VAL A 465 19.10 8.34 -0.01
C VAL A 465 20.36 7.84 0.68
N VAL A 466 20.75 8.52 1.76
CA VAL A 466 21.87 8.13 2.62
C VAL A 466 21.41 8.22 4.06
N GLU A 467 21.59 7.18 4.86
CA GLU A 467 21.21 7.23 6.27
C GLU A 467 21.99 8.32 7.02
N VAL A 468 21.32 9.00 7.96
CA VAL A 468 21.99 9.87 8.92
C VAL A 468 22.80 8.97 9.84
N ASN A 469 24.11 9.22 9.89
CA ASN A 469 25.02 8.50 10.77
C ASN A 469 24.69 8.78 12.25
N LEU A 470 24.62 7.73 13.06
CA LEU A 470 24.32 7.79 14.49
C LEU A 470 25.50 7.27 15.32
N PRO A 471 25.75 7.85 16.51
CA PRO A 471 26.87 7.42 17.33
C PRO A 471 26.65 5.98 17.85
N PRO A 472 27.72 5.17 17.91
CA PRO A 472 27.65 3.84 18.51
C PRO A 472 27.30 3.92 19.99
N ARG A 473 26.75 2.83 20.55
CA ARG A 473 26.39 2.74 21.97
C ARG A 473 27.12 1.59 22.65
N ILE A 474 27.89 1.90 23.71
CA ILE A 474 28.53 0.89 24.55
C ILE A 474 27.55 0.48 25.67
N LYS A 475 26.93 -0.69 25.53
CA LYS A 475 25.97 -1.26 26.48
C LYS A 475 26.61 -1.75 27.76
N GLU A 476 27.83 -2.28 27.66
CA GLU A 476 28.54 -2.84 28.80
C GLU A 476 30.05 -2.72 28.64
N LEU A 477 30.74 -2.54 29.77
CA LEU A 477 32.20 -2.58 29.89
C LEU A 477 32.55 -3.23 31.22
N GLU A 478 33.05 -4.45 31.17
CA GLU A 478 33.42 -5.26 32.32
C GLU A 478 34.92 -5.45 32.41
N VAL A 479 35.41 -5.46 33.65
CA VAL A 479 36.80 -5.77 33.96
C VAL A 479 36.79 -6.97 34.88
N GLU A 480 37.39 -8.06 34.42
CA GLU A 480 37.47 -9.32 35.15
C GLU A 480 38.39 -9.22 36.37
N GLU A 481 38.34 -10.24 37.22
CA GLU A 481 39.25 -10.37 38.37
C GLU A 481 40.72 -10.48 37.92
N PRO A 482 41.69 -10.10 38.80
CA PRO A 482 43.10 -10.27 38.51
C PRO A 482 43.42 -11.70 38.08
N GLY A 483 44.19 -11.83 37.00
CA GLY A 483 44.63 -13.09 36.43
C GLY A 483 43.65 -13.76 35.48
N VAL A 484 42.40 -13.29 35.36
CA VAL A 484 41.40 -13.94 34.50
C VAL A 484 41.61 -13.58 33.02
N VAL A 485 41.90 -14.59 32.20
CA VAL A 485 42.01 -14.49 30.74
C VAL A 485 41.11 -15.48 30.02
N TYR A 486 40.61 -15.11 28.84
CA TYR A 486 39.87 -16.00 27.95
C TYR A 486 40.67 -16.20 26.67
N LEU A 487 40.74 -17.45 26.19
CA LEU A 487 41.47 -17.78 24.97
C LEU A 487 40.53 -18.33 23.91
N ALA A 488 40.54 -17.75 22.71
CA ALA A 488 39.76 -18.23 21.56
C ALA A 488 40.15 -19.65 21.09
N ALA A 489 41.42 -20.04 21.22
CA ALA A 489 41.89 -21.41 20.99
C ALA A 489 43.06 -21.75 21.94
N PRO A 490 42.93 -22.76 22.82
CA PRO A 490 44.05 -23.18 23.64
C PRO A 490 45.04 -24.01 22.80
N PRO A 491 46.35 -23.72 22.83
CA PRO A 491 47.32 -24.60 22.19
C PRO A 491 47.47 -25.91 22.98
N ALA A 492 47.83 -26.99 22.28
CA ALA A 492 47.92 -28.35 22.82
C ALA A 492 49.00 -28.52 23.92
N SER A 493 49.98 -27.62 23.93
CA SER A 493 50.90 -27.34 25.03
C SER A 493 50.82 -25.84 25.29
N GLY A 494 50.58 -25.44 26.54
CA GLY A 494 50.27 -24.05 26.90
C GLY A 494 51.22 -23.05 26.23
N PRO A 495 50.72 -21.94 25.65
CA PRO A 495 51.60 -20.99 25.01
C PRO A 495 52.36 -20.27 26.13
N VAL A 496 53.69 -20.39 26.15
CA VAL A 496 54.51 -19.44 26.88
C VAL A 496 54.45 -18.14 26.08
N ILE A 497 53.41 -17.34 26.31
CA ILE A 497 53.42 -15.94 25.88
C ILE A 497 54.39 -15.28 26.87
N GLU A 498 55.58 -14.90 26.42
CA GLU A 498 56.47 -14.10 27.23
C GLU A 498 55.98 -12.65 27.15
N ALA A 499 55.65 -12.04 28.29
CA ALA A 499 55.23 -10.65 28.31
C ALA A 499 56.47 -9.78 28.06
N VAL A 500 56.46 -8.98 26.99
CA VAL A 500 57.58 -8.12 26.62
C VAL A 500 57.08 -6.68 26.52
N HIS A 501 57.54 -5.82 27.43
CA HIS A 501 57.24 -4.38 27.44
C HIS A 501 58.46 -3.49 27.56
N PRO A 502 58.49 -2.33 26.85
CA PRO A 502 57.58 -1.95 25.76
C PRO A 502 57.88 -2.74 24.46
N ASP A 503 56.88 -2.90 23.59
CA ASP A 503 57.04 -3.48 22.25
C ASP A 503 56.61 -2.48 21.15
N VAL A 504 56.62 -2.92 19.88
CA VAL A 504 56.18 -2.07 18.74
C VAL A 504 54.70 -1.71 18.78
N ASN A 505 53.91 -2.38 19.61
CA ASN A 505 52.47 -2.17 19.75
C ASN A 505 52.09 -1.36 21.00
N GLY A 506 53.05 -1.08 21.90
CA GLY A 506 52.86 -0.20 23.05
C GLY A 506 53.47 -0.73 24.35
N ILE A 507 53.02 -0.17 25.46
CA ILE A 507 53.50 -0.55 26.79
C ILE A 507 52.78 -1.78 27.37
N PHE A 508 51.73 -2.29 26.72
CA PHE A 508 50.90 -3.41 27.22
C PHE A 508 50.90 -4.61 26.27
N THR A 509 51.00 -5.82 26.83
CA THR A 509 50.94 -7.09 26.10
C THR A 509 49.49 -7.43 26.15
N VAL A 510 48.90 -7.64 24.99
CA VAL A 510 47.51 -7.99 24.90
C VAL A 510 47.36 -9.40 24.39
N ILE A 511 46.36 -10.11 24.93
CA ILE A 511 45.98 -11.44 24.49
C ILE A 511 44.57 -11.34 23.92
N ASP A 512 44.46 -11.84 22.68
CA ASP A 512 43.24 -12.02 21.88
C ASP A 512 42.72 -10.77 21.14
N GLU A 513 42.62 -10.89 19.82
CA GLU A 513 41.96 -9.95 18.89
C GLU A 513 40.91 -10.68 18.02
N SER A 514 40.76 -12.01 18.18
CA SER A 514 40.03 -12.83 17.21
C SER A 514 38.52 -12.84 17.47
N VAL A 515 37.75 -12.51 16.44
CA VAL A 515 36.29 -12.63 16.44
C VAL A 515 35.92 -14.11 16.39
N PRO A 516 35.19 -14.67 17.37
CA PRO A 516 34.62 -16.01 17.23
C PRO A 516 33.73 -16.06 15.99
N LYS A 517 33.87 -17.08 15.14
CA LYS A 517 33.09 -17.22 13.88
C LYS A 517 31.56 -17.22 14.07
N ASN A 518 31.07 -17.31 15.31
CA ASN A 518 29.67 -17.13 15.65
C ASN A 518 29.52 -15.91 16.55
N ASN A 519 28.59 -15.03 16.19
CA ASN A 519 28.17 -13.81 16.90
C ASN A 519 27.58 -14.05 18.31
N SER A 520 27.89 -15.19 18.95
CA SER A 520 27.50 -15.48 20.33
C SER A 520 28.52 -14.89 21.30
N SER A 521 28.04 -14.07 22.23
CA SER A 521 28.77 -13.43 23.33
C SER A 521 29.33 -14.40 24.39
N THR A 522 29.70 -15.61 24.01
CA THR A 522 30.35 -16.56 24.90
C THR A 522 31.81 -16.19 25.00
N LYS A 523 32.18 -15.56 26.12
CA LYS A 523 33.56 -15.52 26.63
C LYS A 523 34.12 -16.94 26.45
N GLY A 524 35.32 -17.06 25.85
CA GLY A 524 35.95 -18.34 25.57
C GLY A 524 36.21 -19.17 26.83
N LYS A 525 37.03 -20.22 26.75
CA LYS A 525 37.37 -20.97 27.98
C LYS A 525 38.16 -20.07 28.94
N LYS A 526 37.73 -20.02 30.21
CA LYS A 526 38.39 -19.25 31.28
C LYS A 526 39.72 -19.90 31.68
N TYR A 527 40.77 -19.10 31.74
CA TYR A 527 42.11 -19.45 32.19
C TYR A 527 42.59 -18.43 33.23
N TYR A 528 43.59 -18.84 34.01
CA TYR A 528 44.26 -17.97 34.96
C TYR A 528 45.71 -17.73 34.54
N ARG A 529 46.13 -16.47 34.56
CA ARG A 529 47.45 -16.01 34.17
C ARG A 529 47.82 -14.76 34.96
N ALA A 530 48.77 -14.89 35.88
CA ALA A 530 49.25 -13.78 36.69
C ALA A 530 49.71 -12.59 35.83
N GLY A 531 49.47 -11.37 36.33
CA GLY A 531 49.77 -10.12 35.61
C GLY A 531 48.69 -9.68 34.61
N PHE A 532 47.84 -10.60 34.13
CA PHE A 532 46.83 -10.28 33.12
C PHE A 532 45.44 -10.02 33.70
N ARG A 533 44.63 -9.22 33.01
CA ARG A 533 43.23 -8.98 33.36
C ARG A 533 42.43 -8.73 32.08
N THR A 534 41.36 -9.49 31.85
CA THR A 534 40.49 -9.27 30.67
C THR A 534 39.55 -8.11 30.87
N VAL A 535 39.44 -7.29 29.83
CA VAL A 535 38.39 -6.31 29.63
C VAL A 535 37.47 -6.81 28.53
N SER A 536 36.16 -6.83 28.76
CA SER A 536 35.16 -7.22 27.76
C SER A 536 34.05 -6.20 27.67
N TRP A 537 33.47 -6.04 26.49
CA TRP A 537 32.42 -5.06 26.24
C TRP A 537 31.35 -5.58 25.27
N SER A 538 30.19 -4.94 25.32
CA SER A 538 29.17 -5.07 24.29
C SER A 538 28.81 -3.69 23.78
N ALA A 539 28.80 -3.53 22.45
CA ALA A 539 28.43 -2.30 21.79
C ALA A 539 27.49 -2.60 20.62
N THR A 540 26.66 -1.63 20.28
CA THR A 540 25.73 -1.71 19.16
C THR A 540 25.72 -0.40 18.40
N ASP A 541 25.47 -0.52 17.10
CA ASP A 541 25.26 0.62 16.22
C ASP A 541 23.85 0.56 15.63
N ASP A 542 23.17 1.71 15.60
CA ASP A 542 21.77 1.79 15.15
C ASP A 542 21.65 1.78 13.61
N ASN A 543 22.71 2.18 12.88
CA ASN A 543 22.87 2.02 11.42
C ASN A 543 23.44 0.64 11.04
N LYS A 544 23.87 -0.14 12.05
CA LYS A 544 24.53 -1.46 11.93
C LYS A 544 25.91 -1.38 11.30
N ASP A 545 26.57 -0.24 11.49
CA ASP A 545 27.91 -0.03 10.98
C ASP A 545 28.96 -0.89 11.72
N PRO A 546 30.00 -1.37 11.02
CA PRO A 546 31.13 -2.06 11.66
C PRO A 546 31.88 -1.14 12.62
N LEU A 547 31.99 -1.56 13.88
CA LEU A 547 32.63 -0.78 14.93
C LEU A 547 34.12 -1.12 15.10
N ARG A 548 34.89 -0.09 15.45
CA ARG A 548 36.30 -0.17 15.84
C ARG A 548 36.47 0.41 17.23
N TYR A 549 37.30 -0.23 18.06
CA TYR A 549 37.50 0.18 19.44
C TYR A 549 38.94 0.62 19.73
N SER A 550 39.07 1.52 20.71
CA SER A 550 40.33 1.90 21.35
C SER A 550 40.18 1.78 22.86
N LEU A 551 41.18 1.19 23.50
CA LEU A 551 41.20 0.97 24.95
C LEU A 551 42.37 1.74 25.57
N GLU A 552 42.08 2.48 26.63
CA GLU A 552 43.04 3.23 27.43
C GLU A 552 42.90 2.84 28.89
N VAL A 553 43.96 3.01 29.67
CA VAL A 553 43.93 2.88 31.13
C VAL A 553 44.32 4.20 31.78
N GLU A 554 43.59 4.58 32.82
CA GLU A 554 43.75 5.84 33.55
C GLU A 554 43.99 5.55 35.04
N ASN A 555 44.95 6.25 35.65
CA ASN A 555 45.19 6.20 37.10
C ASN A 555 44.45 7.33 37.86
N ARG A 556 44.44 7.28 39.19
CA ARG A 556 43.78 8.30 40.04
C ARG A 556 44.38 9.71 39.93
N GLU A 557 45.59 9.84 39.42
CA GLU A 557 46.32 11.11 39.28
C GLU A 557 46.07 11.75 37.90
N GLY A 558 45.30 11.10 37.03
CA GLY A 558 44.96 11.60 35.69
C GLY A 558 45.99 11.24 34.61
N ALA A 559 46.92 10.32 34.87
CA ALA A 559 47.79 9.76 33.84
C ALA A 559 47.01 8.77 32.98
N HIS A 560 47.13 8.91 31.66
CA HIS A 560 46.47 8.08 30.67
C HIS A 560 47.50 7.31 29.84
N PHE A 561 47.24 6.02 29.62
CA PHE A 561 48.08 5.16 28.80
C PHE A 561 47.24 4.41 27.78
N THR A 562 47.61 4.50 26.50
CA THR A 562 46.97 3.71 25.43
C THR A 562 47.32 2.24 25.60
N VAL A 563 46.29 1.40 25.69
CA VAL A 563 46.44 -0.05 25.79
C VAL A 563 46.50 -0.67 24.40
N ARG A 564 45.51 -0.32 23.55
CA ARG A 564 45.42 -0.79 22.18
C ARG A 564 44.45 0.08 21.39
N GLU A 565 44.79 0.34 20.13
CA GLU A 565 43.89 0.99 19.17
C GLU A 565 43.44 -0.01 18.11
N ARG A 566 42.45 0.37 17.30
CA ARG A 566 42.04 -0.37 16.09
C ARG A 566 41.53 -1.79 16.38
N ILE A 567 40.98 -2.01 17.57
CA ILE A 567 40.45 -3.30 18.02
C ILE A 567 39.14 -3.61 17.27
N THR A 568 39.00 -4.83 16.76
CA THR A 568 37.75 -5.33 16.13
C THR A 568 37.00 -6.34 16.99
N GLY A 569 37.66 -6.92 18.00
CA GLY A 569 37.06 -7.86 18.95
C GLY A 569 36.20 -7.16 20.02
N ALA A 570 35.52 -7.97 20.84
CA ALA A 570 34.68 -7.52 21.96
C ALA A 570 35.32 -7.76 23.34
N GLN A 571 36.57 -8.21 23.37
CA GLN A 571 37.34 -8.44 24.58
C GLN A 571 38.83 -8.26 24.31
N LEU A 572 39.60 -7.99 25.36
CA LEU A 572 41.06 -7.88 25.31
C LEU A 572 41.64 -8.30 26.67
N GLY A 573 42.51 -9.30 26.69
CA GLY A 573 43.33 -9.63 27.86
C GLY A 573 44.49 -8.66 27.96
N VAL A 574 44.60 -7.88 29.04
CA VAL A 574 45.64 -6.84 29.19
C VAL A 574 46.65 -7.24 30.25
N ASP A 575 47.95 -7.18 29.95
CA ASP A 575 49.01 -7.33 30.96
C ASP A 575 49.13 -6.08 31.84
N THR A 576 48.48 -6.12 32.99
CA THR A 576 48.48 -5.04 33.98
C THR A 576 49.80 -4.90 34.75
N SER A 577 50.76 -5.83 34.61
CA SER A 577 52.08 -5.69 35.26
C SER A 577 52.96 -4.60 34.64
N ALA A 578 52.57 -4.09 33.47
CA ALA A 578 53.23 -2.99 32.78
C ALA A 578 53.10 -1.62 33.49
N VAL A 579 52.21 -1.51 34.48
CA VAL A 579 51.99 -0.28 35.26
C VAL A 579 52.24 -0.50 36.76
N PRO A 580 52.65 0.54 37.51
CA PRO A 580 52.86 0.44 38.95
C PRO A 580 51.58 0.08 39.71
N ASP A 581 51.75 -0.43 40.93
CA ASP A 581 50.63 -0.73 41.84
C ASP A 581 49.82 0.53 42.14
N GLY A 582 48.49 0.39 42.14
CA GLY A 582 47.58 1.52 42.30
C GLY A 582 46.17 1.25 41.83
N ALA A 583 45.33 2.29 41.90
CA ALA A 583 43.95 2.25 41.45
C ALA A 583 43.82 2.79 40.01
N TYR A 584 43.25 1.98 39.13
CA TYR A 584 43.09 2.25 37.71
C TYR A 584 41.65 2.04 37.24
N ARG A 585 41.31 2.59 36.09
CA ARG A 585 40.10 2.25 35.33
C ARG A 585 40.42 2.20 33.84
N PHE A 586 39.67 1.39 33.10
CA PHE A 586 39.74 1.40 31.65
C PHE A 586 38.75 2.40 31.06
N ARG A 587 39.15 3.05 29.97
CA ARG A 587 38.27 3.84 29.10
C ARG A 587 38.24 3.16 27.73
N LEU A 588 37.07 2.73 27.32
CA LEU A 588 36.81 2.19 25.99
C LEU A 588 36.16 3.26 25.13
N THR A 589 36.70 3.50 23.94
CA THR A 589 36.09 4.31 22.88
C THR A 589 35.65 3.39 21.76
N ALA A 590 34.39 3.50 21.33
CA ALA A 590 33.83 2.83 20.16
C ALA A 590 33.60 3.86 19.06
N SER A 591 33.97 3.52 17.82
CA SER A 591 33.95 4.38 16.64
C SER A 591 33.39 3.64 15.43
N ASP A 592 32.56 4.31 14.65
CA ASP A 592 31.98 3.84 13.37
C ASP A 592 32.86 4.16 12.14
N ALA A 593 34.09 4.66 12.38
CA ALA A 593 35.01 5.09 11.34
C ALA A 593 35.26 4.12 10.18
N PRO A 594 35.17 2.78 10.33
CA PRO A 594 35.30 1.87 9.19
C PRO A 594 34.30 2.13 8.06
N GLN A 595 33.05 2.54 8.37
CA GLN A 595 32.01 2.81 7.37
C GLN A 595 31.84 4.31 7.10
N ASN A 596 32.17 5.16 8.08
CA ASN A 596 32.04 6.62 7.99
C ASN A 596 33.39 7.35 8.11
N PRO A 597 34.40 7.06 7.26
CA PRO A 597 35.75 7.57 7.44
C PRO A 597 35.88 9.10 7.33
N ALA A 598 34.94 9.76 6.63
CA ALA A 598 34.94 11.21 6.45
C ALA A 598 34.40 11.98 7.66
N ALA A 599 33.50 11.37 8.44
CA ALA A 599 32.83 12.00 9.57
C ALA A 599 32.42 10.94 10.62
N PRO A 600 33.41 10.28 11.26
CA PRO A 600 33.12 9.24 12.24
C PRO A 600 32.50 9.82 13.50
N LEU A 601 31.62 9.05 14.12
CA LEU A 601 31.06 9.31 15.44
C LEU A 601 31.60 8.32 16.46
N GLU A 602 31.84 8.84 17.67
CA GLU A 602 32.47 8.07 18.73
C GLU A 602 31.69 8.20 20.04
N THR A 603 31.66 7.10 20.79
CA THR A 603 31.16 7.05 22.16
C THR A 603 32.23 6.45 23.05
N HIS A 604 32.36 6.95 24.27
CA HIS A 604 33.27 6.37 25.26
C HIS A 604 32.54 5.92 26.53
N ARG A 605 33.08 4.90 27.18
CA ARG A 605 32.63 4.40 28.47
C ARG A 605 33.83 4.07 29.35
N VAL A 606 33.72 4.40 30.64
CA VAL A 606 34.73 4.06 31.63
C VAL A 606 34.28 2.91 32.52
N SER A 607 35.21 2.05 32.90
CA SER A 607 34.96 0.97 33.85
C SER A 607 34.88 1.53 35.28
N ARG A 608 34.43 0.68 36.22
CA ARG A 608 34.70 0.92 37.64
C ARG A 608 36.20 0.95 37.92
N TRP A 609 36.58 1.63 39.00
CA TRP A 609 37.94 1.57 39.52
C TRP A 609 38.27 0.14 40.00
N PHE A 610 39.48 -0.31 39.74
CA PHE A 610 40.04 -1.56 40.23
C PHE A 610 41.49 -1.36 40.65
N ASN A 611 41.97 -2.22 41.55
CA ASN A 611 43.36 -2.17 42.00
C ASN A 611 44.21 -3.13 41.16
N ILE A 612 45.39 -2.64 40.79
CA ILE A 612 46.52 -3.42 40.30
C ILE A 612 47.50 -3.54 41.47
N ASP A 613 47.83 -4.77 41.85
CA ASP A 613 48.77 -5.09 42.91
C ASP A 613 49.66 -6.23 42.41
N ASN A 614 50.90 -5.87 42.07
CA ASN A 614 51.94 -6.79 41.64
C ASN A 614 52.92 -7.10 42.78
N THR A 615 52.74 -6.50 43.97
CA THR A 615 53.61 -6.71 45.12
C THR A 615 53.32 -8.08 45.75
N PRO A 616 54.33 -8.97 45.91
CA PRO A 616 54.13 -10.26 46.56
C PRO A 616 53.62 -10.10 48.00
N PRO A 617 52.70 -10.96 48.47
CA PRO A 617 52.22 -10.90 49.84
C PRO A 617 53.36 -11.18 50.82
N VAL A 618 53.45 -10.37 51.89
CA VAL A 618 54.34 -10.63 53.01
C VAL A 618 53.60 -11.51 54.01
N ILE A 619 53.97 -12.78 54.09
CA ILE A 619 53.46 -13.70 55.12
C ILE A 619 54.36 -13.55 56.35
N SER A 620 53.82 -12.98 57.43
CA SER A 620 54.49 -12.88 58.74
C SER A 620 54.02 -13.94 59.71
#